data_AF-A0A925MNL1-F1
#
_entry.id   AF-A0A925MNL1-F1
#
_cell.length_a   1.000
_cell.length_b   1.000
_cell.length_c   1.000
_cell.angle_alpha   90.00
_cell.angle_beta   90.00
_cell.angle_gamma   90.00
#
_symmetry.space_group_name_H-M   'P 1'
#
loop_
_entity.id
_entity.type
_entity.pdbx_description
1 polymer ?
#
loop_
_entity_poly.entity_id
_entity_poly.type
_entity_poly.pdbx_seq_one_letter_code
_entity_poly.pdbx_strand_id
1 'polypeptide(L)'
;MGGDHGLGVTVPASFLALRRDTDLRIILVGRESELRPLIASALREFGERLQVQDATDVISMDERPQDALRKKKNSSMRVAI
;
A
#
# COMPACT_ATOMS: atom_id res chain seq x y z
N MET A 1 3.61 4.42 -2.06
CA MET A 1 5.00 4.04 -2.46
C MET A 1 6.00 4.74 -1.54
N GLY A 2 6.01 4.38 -0.26
CA GLY A 2 6.89 5.00 0.74
C GLY A 2 7.92 4.00 1.25
N GLY A 3 9.13 4.50 1.52
CA GLY A 3 10.26 3.75 2.06
C GLY A 3 11.36 3.50 1.02
N ASP A 4 12.62 3.60 1.46
CA ASP A 4 13.84 3.57 0.64
C ASP A 4 13.98 2.30 -0.23
N HIS A 5 13.20 1.26 0.07
CA HIS A 5 13.23 -0.05 -0.59
C HIS A 5 11.94 -0.40 -1.37
N GLY A 6 10.94 0.48 -1.36
CA GLY A 6 9.72 0.37 -2.16
C GLY A 6 8.91 -0.93 -1.99
N LEU A 7 8.28 -1.37 -3.08
CA LEU A 7 7.38 -2.54 -3.09
C LEU A 7 8.11 -3.87 -2.84
N GLY A 8 9.41 -3.96 -3.13
CA GLY A 8 10.21 -5.18 -2.98
C GLY A 8 10.38 -5.65 -1.54
N VAL A 9 10.24 -4.74 -0.57
CA VAL A 9 10.32 -5.08 0.87
C VAL A 9 8.95 -5.04 1.54
N THR A 10 8.15 -4.02 1.22
CA THR A 10 6.85 -3.81 1.89
C THR A 10 5.85 -4.93 1.58
N VAL A 11 5.82 -5.44 0.35
CA VAL A 11 4.88 -6.51 -0.03
C VAL A 11 5.20 -7.83 0.69
N PRO A 12 6.44 -8.36 0.65
CA PRO A 12 6.79 -9.57 1.42
C PRO A 12 6.59 -9.42 2.94
N ALA A 13 6.94 -8.26 3.50
CA ALA A 13 6.75 -8.00 4.94
C ALA A 13 5.27 -8.05 5.34
N SER A 14 4.39 -7.55 4.46
CA SER A 14 2.93 -7.59 4.67
C SER A 14 2.42 -9.04 4.76
N PHE A 15 2.94 -9.94 3.91
CA PHE A 15 2.56 -11.35 3.95
C PHE A 15 3.05 -12.04 5.23
N LEU A 16 4.27 -11.73 5.69
CA LEU A 16 4.79 -12.25 6.95
C LEU A 16 3.94 -11.83 8.14
N ALA A 17 3.49 -10.57 8.17
CA ALA A 17 2.60 -10.05 9.20
C ALA A 17 1.23 -10.77 9.17
N LEU A 18 0.62 -10.94 8.00
CA LEU A 18 -0.68 -11.62 7.84
C LEU A 18 -0.64 -13.11 8.23
N ARG A 19 0.51 -13.77 8.06
CA ARG A 19 0.70 -15.16 8.52
C ARG A 19 0.89 -15.27 10.03
N ARG A 20 1.50 -14.27 10.66
CA ARG A 20 1.82 -14.28 12.08
C ARG A 20 0.60 -13.99 12.96
N ASP A 21 -0.30 -13.14 12.47
CA ASP A 21 -1.50 -12.72 13.18
C ASP A 21 -2.69 -13.00 12.28
N THR A 22 -3.61 -13.89 12.70
CA THR A 22 -4.77 -14.30 11.90
C THR A 22 -5.91 -13.29 11.90
N ASP A 23 -5.92 -12.35 12.84
CA ASP A 23 -6.94 -11.30 12.97
C ASP A 23 -6.52 -10.01 12.25
N LEU A 24 -5.23 -9.87 11.94
CA LEU A 24 -4.70 -8.74 11.18
C LEU A 24 -5.30 -8.65 9.78
N ARG A 25 -5.62 -7.42 9.35
CA ARG A 25 -5.98 -7.08 7.98
C ARG A 25 -5.04 -5.99 7.46
N ILE A 26 -4.66 -6.09 6.19
CA ILE A 26 -3.74 -5.14 5.54
C ILE A 26 -4.38 -4.60 4.27
N ILE A 27 -4.29 -3.28 4.10
CA ILE A 27 -4.65 -2.59 2.87
C ILE A 27 -3.35 -2.06 2.25
N LEU A 28 -2.98 -2.58 1.08
CA LEU A 28 -1.86 -2.08 0.29
C LEU A 28 -2.33 -0.92 -0.57
N VAL A 29 -1.78 0.26 -0.31
CA VAL A 29 -2.16 1.50 -0.99
C VAL A 29 -1.06 1.90 -1.98
N GLY A 30 -1.39 1.95 -3.26
CA GLY A 30 -0.43 2.28 -4.32
C GLY A 30 -1.01 2.05 -5.71
N ARG A 31 -0.17 2.17 -6.74
CA ARG A 31 -0.60 1.92 -8.12
C ARG A 31 -1.00 0.48 -8.30
N GLU A 32 -2.25 0.25 -8.65
CA GLU A 32 -2.79 -1.09 -8.80
C GLU A 32 -2.02 -1.93 -9.85
N SER A 33 -1.55 -1.30 -10.92
CA SER A 33 -0.75 -1.94 -11.98
C SER A 33 0.58 -2.50 -11.48
N GLU A 34 1.18 -1.89 -10.47
CA GLU A 34 2.45 -2.32 -9.87
C GLU A 34 2.22 -3.33 -8.74
N LEU A 35 1.12 -3.19 -7.98
CA LEU A 35 0.80 -4.06 -6.85
C LEU A 35 0.17 -5.39 -7.26
N ARG A 36 -0.79 -5.41 -8.19
CA ARG A 36 -1.50 -6.63 -8.63
C ARG A 36 -0.58 -7.81 -8.98
N PRO A 37 0.47 -7.65 -9.80
CA PRO A 37 1.33 -8.79 -10.15
C PRO A 37 2.08 -9.36 -8.95
N LEU A 38 2.39 -8.53 -7.94
CA LEU A 38 3.14 -8.95 -6.75
C LEU A 38 2.29 -9.70 -5.73
N ILE A 39 0.97 -9.48 -5.74
CA ILE A 39 0.07 -10.02 -4.73
C ILE A 39 -0.92 -11.06 -5.26
N ALA A 40 -0.96 -11.32 -6.57
CA ALA A 40 -1.96 -12.18 -7.20
C ALA A 40 -2.03 -13.58 -6.55
N SER A 41 -0.89 -14.15 -6.17
CA SER A 41 -0.84 -15.42 -5.43
C SER A 41 -1.33 -15.27 -3.99
N ALA A 42 -0.96 -14.18 -3.33
CA ALA A 42 -1.29 -13.86 -1.94
C ALA A 42 -2.78 -13.53 -1.72
N LEU A 43 -3.48 -12.99 -2.72
CA LEU A 43 -4.92 -12.73 -2.65
C LEU A 43 -5.71 -14.03 -2.42
N ARG A 44 -5.25 -15.17 -2.97
CA ARG A 44 -5.87 -16.48 -2.70
C ARG A 44 -5.56 -17.01 -1.30
N GLU A 45 -4.40 -16.65 -0.76
CA GLU A 45 -3.96 -17.09 0.57
C GLU A 45 -4.67 -16.31 1.69
N PHE A 46 -4.77 -14.98 1.56
CA PHE A 46 -5.25 -14.10 2.62
C PHE A 46 -6.72 -13.65 2.43
N GLY A 47 -7.28 -13.83 1.23
CA GLY A 47 -8.67 -13.47 0.94
C GLY A 47 -8.98 -12.01 1.29
N GLU A 48 -10.06 -11.79 2.04
CA GLU A 48 -10.50 -10.46 2.46
C GLU A 48 -9.53 -9.72 3.40
N ARG A 49 -8.55 -10.43 3.97
CA ARG A 49 -7.56 -9.83 4.90
C ARG A 49 -6.46 -9.06 4.17
N LEU A 50 -6.33 -9.23 2.86
CA LEU A 50 -5.41 -8.47 2.03
C LEU A 50 -6.20 -7.73 0.95
N GLN A 51 -6.24 -6.41 1.05
CA GLN A 51 -6.91 -5.54 0.08
C GLN A 51 -5.90 -4.67 -0.64
N VAL A 52 -6.23 -4.26 -1.87
CA VAL A 52 -5.52 -3.21 -2.59
C VAL A 52 -6.44 -2.03 -2.74
N GLN A 53 -5.93 -0.88 -2.36
CA GLN A 53 -6.55 0.39 -2.63
C GLN A 53 -5.70 1.12 -3.66
N ASP A 54 -6.26 1.32 -4.85
CA ASP A 54 -5.57 2.09 -5.88
C ASP A 54 -5.37 3.52 -5.38
N ALA A 55 -4.14 3.99 -5.48
CA ALA A 55 -3.75 5.36 -5.19
C ALA A 55 -2.97 5.90 -6.39
N THR A 56 -3.67 6.74 -7.16
CA THR A 56 -3.15 7.37 -8.37
C THR A 56 -2.24 8.57 -8.08
N ASP A 57 -2.38 9.20 -6.90
CA ASP A 57 -1.50 10.30 -6.50
C ASP A 57 -0.28 9.80 -5.70
N VAL A 58 0.90 10.05 -6.25
CA VAL A 58 2.19 9.87 -5.55
C VAL A 58 2.58 11.21 -4.91
N ILE A 59 2.86 11.20 -3.61
CA ILE A 59 3.51 12.33 -2.92
C ILE A 59 5.00 12.19 -3.17
N SER A 60 5.60 13.17 -3.84
CA SER A 60 7.05 13.21 -4.08
C SER A 60 7.77 13.74 -2.84
N MET A 61 9.03 13.34 -2.61
CA MET A 61 9.82 13.76 -1.44
C MET A 61 10.06 15.28 -1.35
N ASP A 62 9.88 16.03 -2.45
CA ASP A 62 10.07 17.50 -2.49
C ASP A 62 8.82 18.32 -2.15
N GLU A 63 7.70 17.68 -1.79
CA GLU A 63 6.47 18.39 -1.43
C GLU A 63 6.36 18.60 0.08
N ARG A 64 6.14 19.86 0.48
CA ARG A 64 5.81 20.19 1.87
C ARG A 64 4.56 19.40 2.30
N PRO A 65 4.56 18.71 3.46
CA PRO A 65 3.45 17.82 3.88
C PRO A 65 2.08 18.50 3.87
N GLN A 66 2.06 19.78 4.22
CA GLN A 66 0.88 20.66 4.22
C GLN A 66 0.25 20.86 2.83
N ASP A 67 1.04 20.84 1.75
CA ASP A 67 0.55 21.01 0.38
C ASP A 67 0.11 19.67 -0.23
N ALA A 68 0.83 18.59 0.09
CA ALA A 68 0.50 17.23 -0.31
C ALA A 68 -0.87 16.76 0.24
N LEU A 69 -1.17 17.05 1.51
CA LEU A 69 -2.44 16.71 2.15
C LEU A 69 -3.63 17.54 1.62
N ARG A 70 -3.38 18.79 1.18
CA ARG A 70 -4.45 19.72 0.78
C ARG A 70 -4.77 19.67 -0.72
N LYS A 71 -3.80 19.34 -1.58
CA LYS A 71 -3.96 19.34 -3.06
C LYS A 71 -4.12 17.95 -3.68
N LYS A 72 -3.53 16.89 -3.09
CA LYS A 72 -3.54 15.52 -3.66
C LYS A 72 -4.48 14.61 -2.87
N LYS A 73 -5.78 14.76 -3.18
CA LYS A 73 -6.87 14.07 -2.48
C LYS A 73 -6.84 12.55 -2.61
N ASN A 74 -6.13 11.98 -3.60
CA ASN A 74 -6.03 10.53 -3.81
C ASN A 74 -4.65 9.97 -3.45
N SER A 75 -3.89 10.68 -2.62
CA SER A 75 -2.55 10.23 -2.26
C SER A 75 -2.58 9.06 -1.29
N SER A 76 -1.60 8.15 -1.43
CA SER A 76 -1.52 6.96 -0.55
C SER A 76 -1.48 7.30 0.96
N MET A 77 -1.00 8.49 1.32
CA MET A 77 -1.01 8.99 2.70
C MET A 77 -2.37 9.53 3.14
N ARG A 78 -3.14 10.18 2.25
CA ARG A 78 -4.50 10.69 2.54
C ARG A 78 -5.52 9.55 2.66
N VAL A 79 -5.37 8.51 1.84
CA VAL A 79 -6.29 7.35 1.81
C VAL A 79 -6.02 6.38 2.97
N ALA A 80 -4.81 6.39 3.54
CA ALA A 80 -4.44 5.55 4.68
C ALA A 80 -4.78 6.15 6.06
N ILE A 81 -5.34 7.37 6.12
CA ILE A 81 -5.76 8.07 7.35
C ILE A 81 -7.28 8.12 7.41
#